data_AF-A0A919RNE2-F1
#
_entry.id   AF-A0A919RNE2-F1
#
_cell.length_a   1.000
_cell.length_b   1.000
_cell.length_c   1.000
_cell.angle_alpha   90.00
_cell.angle_beta   90.00
_cell.angle_gamma   90.00
#
_symmetry.space_group_name_H-M   'P 1'
#
loop_
_entity.id
_entity.type
_entity.pdbx_description
1 polymer ?
#
loop_
_entity_poly.entity_id
_entity_poly.type
_entity_poly.pdbx_seq_one_letter_code
_entity_poly.pdbx_strand_id
1 'polypeptide(L)'
;MSDVRDKKKGLAGGSVQSASAPGGERGGAPGRFGRYALALAVLVGGAFTYVSLTDVPGEAAQAGPTPAPPPSAAPTPVVSSTPAMAEEWTPQPFTLPVQYAYAPDLHNCRRGASPQDVSESIACNGWTLRVKHTNGEKPDEQGLAHSRTCSQRGCWSNIRLHDAVNFAKIDESTTRSMPLQISPDGHSVVYFSASRMQFVGWHLPTARIEPVSPRMDVATLAEFQGVDISPDGRFFSVSFSGESPRVLVTNAATRKTSTFRGFCDVLGISRNATVIAAGRGCRDAAGSSPVKKGTVAILDRRGKIQGEWRRDGIDYSLSPDGLRLVEVRSDVDESGKEQLVIYNTKTAGRVLKKHELRLLSQPKTASATGRSWANEHEYVVRADKAGGRGSLGYYAVDVRSGASQRLRDLPLRGGEQFSLGKVGTES
;
A
#
# COMPACT_ATOMS: atom_id res chain seq x y z
N MET A 1 -31.10 -68.01 11.76
CA MET A 1 -30.35 -68.63 12.88
C MET A 1 -29.56 -67.55 13.58
N SER A 2 -29.92 -67.33 14.85
CA SER A 2 -29.10 -66.88 15.98
C SER A 2 -28.42 -65.50 15.96
N ASP A 3 -29.16 -64.59 16.57
CA ASP A 3 -28.78 -63.50 17.48
C ASP A 3 -27.65 -63.89 18.46
N VAL A 4 -26.60 -63.07 18.61
CA VAL A 4 -25.74 -63.01 19.82
C VAL A 4 -25.24 -61.58 20.02
N ARG A 5 -25.76 -60.96 21.10
CA ARG A 5 -25.17 -59.79 21.78
C ARG A 5 -23.84 -60.19 22.42
N ASP A 6 -22.88 -59.28 22.45
CA ASP A 6 -22.01 -59.22 23.63
C ASP A 6 -21.59 -57.81 24.04
N LYS A 7 -21.70 -57.59 25.35
CA LYS A 7 -21.35 -56.37 26.08
C LYS A 7 -19.87 -56.42 26.43
N LYS A 8 -19.18 -55.27 26.39
CA LYS A 8 -17.98 -55.10 27.23
C LYS A 8 -17.94 -53.71 27.87
N LYS A 9 -17.94 -53.76 29.21
CA LYS A 9 -17.74 -52.65 30.15
C LYS A 9 -16.25 -52.30 30.26
N GLY A 10 -16.00 -51.01 30.49
CA GLY A 10 -15.10 -50.51 31.55
C GLY A 10 -13.62 -50.40 31.21
N LEU A 11 -13.06 -49.19 31.31
CA LEU A 11 -12.26 -48.78 32.47
C LEU A 11 -11.88 -47.30 32.38
N ALA A 12 -11.94 -46.65 33.54
CA ALA A 12 -11.57 -45.27 33.78
C ALA A 12 -10.04 -45.09 33.72
N GLY A 13 -9.60 -43.96 33.16
CA GLY A 13 -8.22 -43.48 33.25
C GLY A 13 -8.25 -41.98 33.50
N GLY A 14 -8.19 -41.59 34.77
CA GLY A 14 -7.90 -40.22 35.17
C GLY A 14 -6.41 -39.94 35.06
N SER A 15 -6.04 -38.73 34.65
CA SER A 15 -4.69 -38.20 34.84
C SER A 15 -4.72 -36.71 35.14
N VAL A 16 -4.54 -36.44 36.44
CA VAL A 16 -3.71 -35.41 37.08
C VAL A 16 -3.63 -34.02 36.42
N GLN A 17 -4.31 -33.07 37.06
CA GLN A 17 -3.97 -31.65 37.07
C GLN A 17 -2.71 -31.43 37.92
N SER A 18 -1.71 -30.75 37.37
CA SER A 18 -0.61 -30.16 38.15
C SER A 18 -0.79 -28.66 38.21
N ALA A 19 -1.18 -28.20 39.40
CA ALA A 19 -1.13 -26.81 39.81
C ALA A 19 0.27 -26.49 40.33
N SER A 20 0.86 -25.39 39.89
CA SER A 20 2.07 -24.81 40.48
C SER A 20 1.70 -23.43 41.03
N ALA A 21 1.75 -23.33 42.36
CA ALA A 21 1.58 -22.10 43.14
C ALA A 21 2.99 -21.60 43.61
N PRO A 22 3.08 -20.41 44.23
CA PRO A 22 4.20 -19.48 44.06
C PRO A 22 5.28 -19.53 45.16
N GLY A 23 6.47 -19.02 44.85
CA GLY A 23 7.46 -18.47 45.80
C GLY A 23 8.10 -17.25 45.11
N GLY A 24 8.24 -16.06 45.69
CA GLY A 24 8.71 -15.74 47.05
C GLY A 24 10.23 -15.98 47.10
N GLU A 25 11.14 -15.06 47.41
CA GLU A 25 11.15 -13.67 47.85
C GLU A 25 12.66 -13.25 47.91
N ARG A 26 12.96 -11.94 47.98
CA ARG A 26 14.25 -11.30 48.37
C ARG A 26 15.38 -11.28 47.31
N GLY A 27 16.11 -10.20 47.08
CA GLY A 27 16.20 -8.86 47.69
C GLY A 27 17.47 -8.17 47.15
N GLY A 28 17.53 -6.83 47.19
CA GLY A 28 18.82 -6.10 47.04
C GLY A 28 18.80 -4.80 46.22
N ALA A 29 18.36 -3.70 46.85
CA ALA A 29 19.02 -2.39 46.98
C ALA A 29 19.54 -1.56 45.75
N PRO A 30 19.71 -0.23 45.91
CA PRO A 30 19.25 0.76 44.93
C PRO A 30 20.35 1.60 44.23
N GLY A 31 20.06 2.09 43.03
CA GLY A 31 20.77 3.22 42.39
C GLY A 31 19.73 4.16 41.75
N ARG A 32 19.41 5.28 42.41
CA ARG A 32 19.99 6.63 42.25
C ARG A 32 19.76 7.29 40.87
N PHE A 33 18.88 8.30 40.94
CA PHE A 33 18.85 9.59 40.24
C PHE A 33 18.79 9.63 38.71
N GLY A 34 17.58 9.85 38.19
CA GLY A 34 17.33 10.56 36.94
C GLY A 34 16.25 11.61 37.17
N ARG A 35 16.62 12.88 37.16
CA ARG A 35 15.72 14.03 37.34
C ARG A 35 14.78 14.14 36.14
N TYR A 36 13.48 14.05 36.36
CA TYR A 36 12.47 14.48 35.40
C TYR A 36 12.38 16.01 35.44
N ALA A 37 12.74 16.67 34.35
CA ALA A 37 12.38 18.07 34.12
C ALA A 37 10.97 18.09 33.50
N LEU A 38 9.98 18.39 34.34
CA LEU A 38 8.62 18.70 33.93
C LEU A 38 8.59 20.16 33.48
N ALA A 39 8.56 20.43 32.18
CA ALA A 39 8.35 21.78 31.66
C ALA A 39 6.84 22.04 31.58
N LEU A 40 6.31 22.69 32.61
CA LEU A 40 4.97 23.26 32.64
C LEU A 40 5.05 24.62 31.91
N ALA A 41 4.49 24.72 30.70
CA ALA A 41 4.37 26.00 30.00
C ALA A 41 3.11 26.73 30.48
N VAL A 42 3.31 27.75 31.32
CA VAL A 42 2.31 28.75 31.68
C VAL A 42 2.35 29.86 30.63
N LEU A 43 1.24 30.08 29.94
CA LEU A 43 0.99 31.23 29.07
C LEU A 43 0.63 32.45 29.93
N VAL A 44 1.53 33.43 30.01
CA VAL A 44 1.18 34.82 30.34
C VAL A 44 2.04 35.74 29.47
N GLY A 45 1.39 36.73 28.86
CA GLY A 45 1.95 37.60 27.83
C GLY A 45 3.12 38.47 28.27
N GLY A 46 3.83 39.00 27.28
CA GLY A 46 4.90 39.96 27.47
C GLY A 46 5.84 39.98 26.27
N ALA A 47 6.21 41.17 25.84
CA ALA A 47 6.93 41.47 24.61
C ALA A 47 8.26 40.72 24.45
N PHE A 48 8.59 40.36 23.20
CA PHE A 48 9.93 39.92 22.83
C PHE A 48 10.82 41.14 22.60
N THR A 49 11.84 41.27 23.45
CA THR A 49 12.94 42.21 23.27
C THR A 49 14.14 41.42 22.77
N TYR A 50 14.75 41.86 21.67
CA TYR A 50 16.00 41.29 21.15
C TYR A 50 17.16 41.64 22.09
N VAL A 51 17.96 40.63 22.43
CA VAL A 51 19.24 40.80 23.13
C VAL A 51 20.35 40.51 22.13
N SER A 52 21.11 41.56 21.79
CA SER A 52 22.38 41.48 21.08
C SER A 52 23.52 41.61 22.09
N LEU A 53 24.46 40.66 22.07
CA LEU A 53 25.80 40.70 22.69
C LEU A 53 26.65 39.71 21.87
N THR A 54 27.93 39.90 21.56
CA THR A 54 28.92 40.95 21.85
C THR A 54 30.12 40.73 20.92
N ASP A 55 30.87 41.82 20.72
CA ASP A 55 32.18 41.91 20.10
C ASP A 55 33.21 40.85 20.53
N VAL A 56 34.05 40.47 19.57
CA VAL A 56 35.35 39.82 19.79
C VAL A 56 36.43 40.73 19.20
N PRO A 57 37.51 41.03 19.95
CA PRO A 57 38.55 41.97 19.53
C PRO A 57 39.49 41.37 18.47
N GLY A 58 40.05 42.27 17.67
CA GLY A 58 40.91 41.98 16.54
C GLY A 58 42.33 41.54 16.89
N GLU A 59 42.92 40.79 15.95
CA GLU A 59 44.33 40.48 15.89
C GLU A 59 44.88 40.99 14.56
N ALA A 60 45.81 41.94 14.64
CA ALA A 60 46.45 42.57 13.51
C ALA A 60 47.56 41.67 12.95
N ALA A 61 47.32 41.04 11.79
CA ALA A 61 48.34 40.31 11.06
C ALA A 61 49.00 41.20 10.00
N GLN A 62 50.33 41.13 9.97
CA GLN A 62 51.26 41.92 9.17
C GLN A 62 51.05 41.78 7.65
N ALA A 63 51.13 42.91 6.95
CA ALA A 63 51.15 42.99 5.50
C ALA A 63 52.49 42.47 4.95
N GLY A 64 52.45 41.30 4.31
CA GLY A 64 53.51 40.81 3.43
C GLY A 64 53.35 41.34 1.99
N PRO A 65 54.43 41.39 1.20
CA PRO A 65 54.41 41.92 -0.16
C PRO A 65 53.53 41.09 -1.10
N THR A 66 52.62 41.78 -1.79
CA THR A 66 51.69 41.25 -2.79
C THR A 66 52.44 40.66 -4.00
N PRO A 67 52.28 39.38 -4.33
CA PRO A 67 52.76 38.83 -5.60
C PRO A 67 51.89 39.35 -6.76
N ALA A 68 52.54 39.58 -7.90
CA ALA A 68 51.93 40.06 -9.14
C ALA A 68 50.77 39.16 -9.60
N PRO A 69 49.69 39.73 -10.18
CA PRO A 69 48.54 38.96 -10.65
C PRO A 69 48.97 38.00 -11.77
N PRO A 70 48.52 36.74 -11.75
CA PRO A 70 48.73 35.82 -12.86
C PRO A 70 47.98 36.34 -14.11
N PRO A 71 48.46 36.01 -15.32
CA PRO A 71 47.83 36.42 -16.55
C PRO A 71 46.36 35.98 -16.58
N SER A 72 45.48 36.93 -16.91
CA SER A 72 44.05 36.75 -17.05
C SER A 72 43.76 35.58 -17.99
N ALA A 73 43.37 34.43 -17.43
CA ALA A 73 42.90 33.30 -18.19
C ALA A 73 41.60 33.71 -18.90
N ALA A 74 41.57 33.53 -20.22
CA ALA A 74 40.38 33.76 -21.01
C ALA A 74 39.18 32.99 -20.39
N PRO A 75 37.99 33.62 -20.30
CA PRO A 75 36.82 32.99 -19.69
C PRO A 75 36.51 31.70 -20.45
N THR A 76 36.68 30.57 -19.77
CA THR A 76 36.20 29.29 -20.27
C THR A 76 34.68 29.44 -20.42
N PRO A 77 34.09 29.14 -21.59
CA PRO A 77 32.64 29.20 -21.73
C PRO A 77 32.02 28.27 -20.70
N VAL A 78 31.37 28.84 -19.69
CA VAL A 78 30.53 28.10 -18.76
C VAL A 78 29.37 27.61 -19.60
N VAL A 79 29.46 26.37 -20.08
CA VAL A 79 28.33 25.67 -20.68
C VAL A 79 27.30 25.57 -19.56
N SER A 80 26.35 26.50 -19.54
CA SER A 80 25.13 26.37 -18.75
C SER A 80 24.38 25.17 -19.31
N SER A 81 24.70 23.99 -18.80
CA SER A 81 23.86 22.82 -18.95
C SER A 81 22.63 23.06 -18.09
N THR A 82 21.66 23.79 -18.63
CA THR A 82 20.30 23.74 -18.10
C THR A 82 19.91 22.26 -18.11
N PRO A 83 19.66 21.64 -16.94
CA PRO A 83 19.27 20.24 -16.89
C PRO A 83 18.07 20.07 -17.81
N ALA A 84 18.23 19.26 -18.84
CA ALA A 84 17.15 18.97 -19.77
C ALA A 84 16.09 18.23 -18.97
N MET A 85 15.04 18.95 -18.54
CA MET A 85 13.91 18.35 -17.87
C MET A 85 13.46 17.17 -18.71
N ALA A 86 13.48 15.98 -18.12
CA ALA A 86 13.00 14.78 -18.78
C ALA A 86 11.64 15.09 -19.41
N GLU A 87 11.52 14.87 -20.72
CA GLU A 87 10.32 15.16 -21.48
C GLU A 87 9.10 14.60 -20.74
N GLU A 88 8.13 15.46 -20.43
CA GLU A 88 6.98 15.08 -19.64
C GLU A 88 6.23 13.97 -20.37
N TRP A 89 6.13 12.80 -19.74
CA TRP A 89 5.49 11.64 -20.36
C TRP A 89 4.01 11.90 -20.61
N THR A 90 3.62 11.95 -21.89
CA THR A 90 2.22 12.12 -22.33
C THR A 90 1.68 10.81 -22.90
N PRO A 91 1.02 9.95 -22.09
CA PRO A 91 0.43 8.72 -22.62
C PRO A 91 -0.70 9.02 -23.62
N GLN A 92 -0.87 8.15 -24.60
CA GLN A 92 -1.98 8.19 -25.54
C GLN A 92 -3.20 7.42 -25.00
N PRO A 93 -4.42 7.69 -25.53
CA PRO A 93 -5.62 6.97 -25.14
C PRO A 93 -5.46 5.45 -25.30
N PHE A 94 -5.88 4.70 -24.29
CA PHE A 94 -5.75 3.25 -24.25
C PHE A 94 -7.06 2.62 -23.74
N THR A 95 -7.74 1.87 -24.60
CA THR A 95 -9.11 1.41 -24.34
C THR A 95 -9.18 0.03 -23.72
N LEU A 96 -8.15 -0.80 -23.86
CA LEU A 96 -8.17 -2.16 -23.31
C LEU A 96 -8.10 -2.11 -21.77
N PRO A 97 -8.88 -2.96 -21.07
CA PRO A 97 -8.80 -3.02 -19.63
C PRO A 97 -7.50 -3.70 -19.19
N VAL A 98 -6.82 -3.08 -18.24
CA VAL A 98 -5.65 -3.66 -17.56
C VAL A 98 -6.14 -4.78 -16.64
N GLN A 99 -5.51 -5.95 -16.77
CA GLN A 99 -5.86 -7.09 -15.92
C GLN A 99 -5.11 -7.07 -14.59
N TYR A 100 -3.82 -6.75 -14.65
CA TYR A 100 -2.97 -6.60 -13.47
C TYR A 100 -1.74 -5.78 -13.81
N ALA A 101 -1.05 -5.33 -12.77
CA ALA A 101 0.25 -4.67 -12.87
C ALA A 101 1.23 -5.31 -11.90
N TYR A 102 2.50 -5.26 -12.26
CA TYR A 102 3.58 -5.75 -11.41
C TYR A 102 4.80 -4.85 -11.55
N ALA A 103 5.60 -4.77 -10.49
CA ALA A 103 6.91 -4.13 -10.52
C ALA A 103 8.01 -5.20 -10.39
N PRO A 104 9.20 -4.97 -10.96
CA PRO A 104 10.36 -5.80 -10.64
C PRO A 104 10.73 -5.65 -9.16
N ASP A 105 11.34 -6.70 -8.59
CA ASP A 105 11.88 -6.64 -7.23
C ASP A 105 13.00 -5.61 -7.13
N LEU A 106 13.21 -5.05 -5.94
CA LEU A 106 14.21 -3.99 -5.69
C LEU A 106 15.62 -4.38 -6.17
N HIS A 107 16.01 -5.65 -5.99
CA HIS A 107 17.32 -6.14 -6.45
C HIS A 107 17.47 -6.19 -7.98
N ASN A 108 16.36 -6.27 -8.70
CA ASN A 108 16.32 -6.28 -10.16
C ASN A 108 16.05 -4.88 -10.74
N CYS A 109 15.90 -3.89 -9.87
CA CYS A 109 15.93 -2.49 -10.28
C CYS A 109 17.35 -2.18 -10.76
N ARG A 110 17.57 -2.31 -12.07
CA ARG A 110 18.58 -1.48 -12.71
C ARG A 110 18.17 -0.06 -12.38
N ARG A 111 19.04 0.73 -11.73
CA ARG A 111 18.97 2.19 -11.87
C ARG A 111 18.97 2.38 -13.38
N GLY A 112 17.80 2.61 -13.96
CA GLY A 112 17.72 2.85 -15.39
C GLY A 112 18.69 3.98 -15.69
N ALA A 113 19.18 4.06 -16.92
CA ALA A 113 19.74 5.30 -17.46
C ALA A 113 18.62 6.35 -17.52
N SER A 114 18.04 6.68 -16.36
CA SER A 114 17.19 7.81 -16.16
C SER A 114 18.07 9.01 -16.47
N PRO A 115 17.58 10.00 -17.24
CA PRO A 115 18.28 11.25 -17.41
C PRO A 115 18.73 11.74 -16.04
N GLN A 116 19.98 12.20 -15.95
CA GLN A 116 20.77 12.43 -14.73
C GLN A 116 20.15 13.38 -13.68
N ASP A 117 18.89 13.79 -13.84
CA ASP A 117 18.19 14.81 -13.05
C ASP A 117 16.91 14.33 -12.35
N VAL A 118 16.61 13.02 -12.36
CA VAL A 118 15.44 12.52 -11.63
C VAL A 118 15.78 12.43 -10.14
N SER A 119 15.07 13.23 -9.33
CA SER A 119 15.22 13.45 -7.88
C SER A 119 15.94 12.32 -7.13
N GLU A 120 16.92 12.67 -6.29
CA GLU A 120 17.71 11.74 -5.46
C GLU A 120 16.85 10.77 -4.61
N SER A 121 15.59 11.15 -4.40
CA SER A 121 14.54 10.40 -3.69
C SER A 121 13.95 9.22 -4.46
N ILE A 122 14.30 8.97 -5.73
CA ILE A 122 13.77 7.82 -6.49
C ILE A 122 14.79 6.68 -6.51
N ALA A 123 14.41 5.54 -5.96
CA ALA A 123 15.26 4.34 -5.94
C ALA A 123 15.00 3.45 -7.16
N CYS A 124 13.73 3.32 -7.56
CA CYS A 124 13.33 2.52 -8.71
C CYS A 124 12.01 2.99 -9.33
N ASN A 125 11.93 2.85 -10.64
CA ASN A 125 10.73 3.06 -11.45
C ASN A 125 10.55 1.91 -12.46
N GLY A 126 9.34 1.80 -13.01
CA GLY A 126 9.04 0.86 -14.09
C GLY A 126 8.00 -0.20 -13.74
N TRP A 127 6.82 0.23 -13.30
CA TRP A 127 5.65 -0.65 -13.28
C TRP A 127 5.35 -1.18 -14.69
N THR A 128 4.90 -2.43 -14.78
CA THR A 128 4.42 -3.03 -16.03
C THR A 128 2.95 -3.38 -15.89
N LEU A 129 2.11 -2.85 -16.80
CA LEU A 129 0.71 -3.21 -16.92
C LEU A 129 0.57 -4.39 -17.89
N ARG A 130 -0.21 -5.40 -17.50
CA ARG A 130 -0.58 -6.53 -18.35
C ARG A 130 -2.01 -6.36 -18.87
N VAL A 131 -2.16 -6.46 -20.18
CA VAL A 131 -3.45 -6.38 -20.87
C VAL A 131 -3.66 -7.67 -21.67
N LYS A 132 -4.91 -8.14 -21.74
CA LYS A 132 -5.32 -9.29 -22.57
C LYS A 132 -6.11 -8.75 -23.76
N HIS A 133 -5.76 -9.21 -24.95
CA HIS A 133 -6.45 -8.85 -26.18
C HIS A 133 -7.59 -9.82 -26.45
N THR A 134 -8.72 -9.33 -26.93
CA THR A 134 -9.78 -10.21 -27.43
C THR A 134 -9.42 -10.75 -28.82
N ASN A 135 -9.88 -11.96 -29.16
CA ASN A 135 -9.59 -12.57 -30.45
C ASN A 135 -10.21 -11.72 -31.58
N GLY A 136 -9.40 -11.33 -32.56
CA GLY A 136 -9.84 -10.51 -33.69
C GLY A 136 -9.64 -9.01 -33.50
N GLU A 137 -9.28 -8.56 -32.30
CA GLU A 137 -8.90 -7.17 -32.05
C GLU A 137 -7.54 -6.93 -32.72
N LYS A 138 -7.54 -6.08 -33.75
CA LYS A 138 -6.30 -5.62 -34.34
C LYS A 138 -5.56 -4.84 -33.26
N PRO A 139 -4.23 -5.04 -33.13
CA PRO A 139 -3.43 -4.16 -32.31
C PRO A 139 -3.44 -2.82 -33.02
N ASP A 140 -4.45 -1.99 -32.76
CA ASP A 140 -4.43 -0.62 -33.20
C ASP A 140 -3.18 0.03 -32.62
N GLU A 141 -2.67 1.01 -33.35
CA GLU A 141 -1.59 1.92 -32.95
C GLU A 141 -2.03 2.74 -31.73
N GLN A 142 -2.32 2.10 -30.58
CA GLN A 142 -2.84 2.73 -29.37
C GLN A 142 -1.75 3.53 -28.63
N GLY A 143 -0.81 4.12 -29.36
CA GLY A 143 0.16 5.12 -28.93
C GLY A 143 1.11 4.73 -27.79
N LEU A 144 1.09 3.49 -27.34
CA LEU A 144 1.97 2.94 -26.33
C LEU A 144 2.82 1.84 -26.96
N ALA A 145 4.14 1.99 -26.95
CA ALA A 145 5.04 0.93 -27.38
C ALA A 145 4.86 -0.30 -26.48
N HIS A 146 4.39 -1.41 -27.05
CA HIS A 146 4.17 -2.65 -26.32
C HIS A 146 4.57 -3.85 -27.16
N SER A 147 5.10 -4.89 -26.51
CA SER A 147 5.30 -6.18 -27.16
C SER A 147 4.02 -7.01 -27.05
N ARG A 148 3.59 -7.62 -28.16
CA ARG A 148 2.48 -8.58 -28.19
C ARG A 148 3.04 -9.99 -28.14
N THR A 149 2.52 -10.80 -27.23
CA THR A 149 2.86 -12.24 -27.14
C THR A 149 1.57 -13.03 -27.19
N CYS A 150 1.46 -13.93 -28.15
CA CYS A 150 0.29 -14.81 -28.31
C CYS A 150 0.64 -16.24 -27.90
N SER A 151 -0.35 -16.91 -27.33
CA SER A 151 -0.29 -18.32 -26.94
C SER A 151 -1.65 -18.97 -27.20
N GLN A 152 -1.76 -20.27 -26.95
CA GLN A 152 -3.06 -20.97 -26.98
C GLN A 152 -4.09 -20.36 -26.01
N ARG A 153 -3.65 -19.63 -24.98
CA ARG A 153 -4.52 -18.96 -23.98
C ARG A 153 -4.89 -17.52 -24.36
N GLY A 154 -4.60 -17.11 -25.58
CA GLY A 154 -4.85 -15.76 -26.10
C GLY A 154 -3.59 -14.91 -26.21
N CYS A 155 -3.80 -13.65 -26.60
CA CYS A 155 -2.76 -12.66 -26.83
C CYS A 155 -2.70 -11.64 -25.69
N TRP A 156 -1.49 -11.21 -25.39
CA TRP A 156 -1.21 -10.34 -24.26
C TRP A 156 -0.22 -9.26 -24.65
N SER A 157 -0.29 -8.13 -23.95
CA SER A 157 0.74 -7.10 -24.04
C SER A 157 1.19 -6.59 -22.69
N ASN A 158 2.44 -6.17 -22.66
CA ASN A 158 3.06 -5.52 -21.50
C ASN A 158 3.31 -4.05 -21.84
N ILE A 159 2.75 -3.15 -21.03
CA ILE A 159 2.94 -1.71 -21.16
C ILE A 159 3.81 -1.26 -20.00
N ARG A 160 4.96 -0.67 -20.28
CA ARG A 160 5.85 -0.14 -19.24
C ARG A 160 5.46 1.28 -18.89
N LEU A 161 5.33 1.55 -17.59
CA LEU A 161 5.13 2.88 -17.03
C LEU A 161 6.46 3.38 -16.47
N HIS A 162 7.24 4.02 -17.33
CA HIS A 162 8.57 4.51 -16.97
C HIS A 162 8.51 5.62 -15.90
N ASP A 163 7.45 6.41 -15.89
CA ASP A 163 7.24 7.46 -14.89
C ASP A 163 6.72 6.90 -13.55
N ALA A 164 6.22 5.66 -13.51
CA ALA A 164 5.66 5.09 -12.29
C ALA A 164 6.75 4.51 -11.39
N VAL A 165 6.95 5.15 -10.24
CA VAL A 165 7.87 4.72 -9.19
C VAL A 165 7.31 3.49 -8.48
N ASN A 166 8.15 2.49 -8.25
CA ASN A 166 7.85 1.34 -7.39
C ASN A 166 8.62 1.40 -6.07
N PHE A 167 9.77 2.09 -6.00
CA PHE A 167 10.45 2.36 -4.73
C PHE A 167 11.01 3.79 -4.68
N ALA A 168 10.71 4.50 -3.60
CA ALA A 168 11.31 5.81 -3.30
C ALA A 168 12.24 5.71 -2.08
N LYS A 169 13.29 6.52 -2.03
CA LYS A 169 14.09 6.73 -0.81
C LYS A 169 13.37 7.71 0.09
N ILE A 170 13.27 7.35 1.36
CA ILE A 170 12.73 8.22 2.42
C ILE A 170 13.83 8.70 3.37
N ASP A 171 15.03 8.13 3.28
CA ASP A 171 16.30 8.62 3.80
C ASP A 171 17.45 7.93 3.03
N GLU A 172 18.71 8.08 3.47
CA GLU A 172 19.89 7.50 2.80
C GLU A 172 19.88 5.95 2.77
N SER A 173 19.29 5.33 3.77
CA SER A 173 19.34 3.88 4.02
C SER A 173 17.99 3.19 3.81
N THR A 174 16.89 3.94 3.88
CA THR A 174 15.54 3.41 3.89
C THR A 174 14.83 3.73 2.58
N THR A 175 14.28 2.67 1.98
CA THR A 175 13.38 2.80 0.83
C THR A 175 11.96 2.45 1.24
N ARG A 176 11.00 2.99 0.51
CA ARG A 176 9.58 2.73 0.67
C ARG A 176 8.98 2.26 -0.65
N SER A 177 8.21 1.19 -0.56
CA SER A 177 7.38 0.68 -1.65
C SER A 177 6.32 1.73 -2.04
N MET A 178 6.22 2.01 -3.34
CA MET A 178 5.25 2.92 -3.93
C MET A 178 4.22 2.10 -4.72
N PRO A 179 3.06 1.81 -4.13
CA PRO A 179 2.05 0.98 -4.76
C PRO A 179 1.45 1.70 -5.98
N LEU A 180 1.09 0.89 -6.98
CA LEU A 180 0.15 1.23 -8.02
C LEU A 180 -1.16 0.50 -7.72
N GLN A 181 -2.29 1.16 -7.93
CA GLN A 181 -3.61 0.52 -7.88
C GLN A 181 -4.32 0.64 -9.24
N ILE A 182 -5.12 -0.36 -9.58
CA ILE A 182 -5.93 -0.40 -10.81
C ILE A 182 -7.39 -0.49 -10.37
N SER A 183 -8.29 0.24 -11.05
CA SER A 183 -9.72 0.03 -10.85
C SER A 183 -10.11 -1.41 -11.25
N PRO A 184 -11.12 -2.03 -10.61
CA PRO A 184 -11.59 -3.38 -10.94
C PRO A 184 -12.05 -3.54 -12.40
N ASP A 185 -12.48 -2.46 -13.06
CA ASP A 185 -12.81 -2.47 -14.49
C ASP A 185 -11.57 -2.42 -15.41
N GLY A 186 -10.39 -2.16 -14.85
CA GLY A 186 -9.13 -2.09 -15.57
C GLY A 186 -8.89 -0.78 -16.34
N HIS A 187 -9.74 0.23 -16.21
CA HIS A 187 -9.69 1.45 -17.04
C HIS A 187 -9.10 2.68 -16.35
N SER A 188 -8.76 2.60 -15.07
CA SER A 188 -8.05 3.65 -14.34
C SER A 188 -6.92 3.07 -13.51
N VAL A 189 -5.83 3.82 -13.39
CA VAL A 189 -4.71 3.49 -12.50
C VAL A 189 -4.35 4.69 -11.64
N VAL A 190 -3.78 4.44 -10.47
CA VAL A 190 -3.18 5.48 -9.62
C VAL A 190 -1.80 5.03 -9.17
N TYR A 191 -0.80 5.90 -9.30
CA TYR A 191 0.60 5.58 -9.02
C TYR A 191 1.40 6.84 -8.63
N PHE A 192 2.58 6.66 -8.04
CA PHE A 192 3.50 7.77 -7.74
C PHE A 192 4.35 8.13 -8.96
N SER A 193 4.19 9.35 -9.48
CA SER A 193 4.87 9.86 -10.67
C SER A 193 6.25 10.43 -10.33
N ALA A 194 7.28 9.92 -10.99
CA ALA A 194 8.67 10.35 -10.83
C ALA A 194 8.88 11.81 -11.28
N SER A 195 8.37 12.16 -12.46
CA SER A 195 8.52 13.49 -13.06
C SER A 195 7.75 14.56 -12.28
N ARG A 196 6.62 14.19 -11.65
CA ARG A 196 5.77 15.14 -10.92
C ARG A 196 5.98 15.13 -9.42
N MET A 197 6.68 14.13 -8.87
CA MET A 197 6.88 13.89 -7.44
C MET A 197 5.57 13.90 -6.64
N GLN A 198 4.51 13.29 -7.17
CA GLN A 198 3.20 13.19 -6.53
C GLN A 198 2.43 11.97 -7.03
N PHE A 199 1.40 11.54 -6.29
CA PHE A 199 0.45 10.56 -6.81
C PHE A 199 -0.41 11.18 -7.91
N VAL A 200 -0.57 10.44 -9.00
CA VAL A 200 -1.43 10.81 -10.12
C VAL A 200 -2.39 9.67 -10.44
N GLY A 201 -3.61 10.03 -10.82
CA GLY A 201 -4.61 9.13 -11.36
C GLY A 201 -4.61 9.24 -12.88
N TRP A 202 -4.52 8.12 -13.58
CA TRP A 202 -4.57 8.06 -15.04
C TRP A 202 -5.80 7.28 -15.48
N HIS A 203 -6.69 7.97 -16.19
CA HIS A 203 -7.83 7.36 -16.88
C HIS A 203 -7.38 6.90 -18.27
N LEU A 204 -7.22 5.58 -18.45
CA LEU A 204 -6.62 4.96 -19.62
C LEU A 204 -7.38 5.33 -20.92
N PRO A 205 -8.72 5.21 -21.02
CA PRO A 205 -9.43 5.44 -22.28
C PRO A 205 -9.35 6.87 -22.80
N THR A 206 -9.09 7.85 -21.95
CA THR A 206 -9.04 9.27 -22.35
C THR A 206 -7.66 9.88 -22.20
N ALA A 207 -6.64 9.08 -21.85
CA ALA A 207 -5.29 9.55 -21.54
C ALA A 207 -5.20 10.66 -20.48
N ARG A 208 -6.23 10.82 -19.64
CA ARG A 208 -6.28 11.96 -18.72
C ARG A 208 -5.51 11.63 -17.45
N ILE A 209 -4.47 12.40 -17.17
CA ILE A 209 -3.71 12.34 -15.92
C ILE A 209 -4.15 13.48 -15.00
N GLU A 210 -4.53 13.14 -13.77
CA GLU A 210 -4.99 14.07 -12.75
C GLU A 210 -4.11 13.98 -11.49
N PRO A 211 -3.72 15.10 -10.87
CA PRO A 211 -3.04 15.07 -9.58
C PRO A 211 -3.97 14.52 -8.50
N VAL A 212 -3.49 13.57 -7.70
CA VAL A 212 -4.24 12.93 -6.62
C VAL A 212 -3.73 13.37 -5.24
N SER A 213 -2.43 13.65 -5.13
CA SER A 213 -1.80 14.26 -3.97
C SER A 213 -1.11 15.57 -4.33
N PRO A 214 -0.77 16.41 -3.34
CA PRO A 214 0.27 17.42 -3.51
C PRO A 214 1.61 16.78 -3.90
N ARG A 215 2.55 17.62 -4.35
CA ARG A 215 3.97 17.25 -4.44
C ARG A 215 4.51 16.84 -3.08
N MET A 216 5.31 15.80 -3.07
CA MET A 216 5.84 15.18 -1.86
C MET A 216 7.37 15.24 -1.87
N ASP A 217 7.92 15.80 -0.81
CA ASP A 217 9.33 15.70 -0.49
C ASP A 217 9.62 14.39 0.27
N VAL A 218 10.89 14.18 0.62
CA VAL A 218 11.37 13.01 1.36
C VAL A 218 10.62 12.82 2.68
N ALA A 219 10.41 13.91 3.43
CA ALA A 219 9.69 13.88 4.71
C ALA A 219 8.24 13.43 4.53
N THR A 220 7.53 13.98 3.54
CA THR A 220 6.15 13.61 3.23
C THR A 220 6.05 12.16 2.72
N LEU A 221 7.03 11.71 1.92
CA LEU A 221 7.11 10.30 1.49
C LEU A 221 7.33 9.36 2.68
N ALA A 222 8.05 9.79 3.72
CA ALA A 222 8.21 9.05 4.97
C ALA A 222 6.91 8.94 5.79
N GLU A 223 5.90 9.78 5.51
CA GLU A 223 4.57 9.68 6.13
C GLU A 223 3.58 8.81 5.34
N PHE A 224 3.81 8.61 4.04
CA PHE A 224 2.90 7.90 3.13
C PHE A 224 2.61 6.46 3.60
N GLN A 225 1.33 6.08 3.60
CA GLN A 225 0.87 4.74 4.03
C GLN A 225 0.26 3.91 2.91
N GLY A 226 -0.50 4.55 2.01
CA GLY A 226 -1.25 3.80 1.01
C GLY A 226 -2.03 4.68 0.05
N VAL A 227 -2.36 4.08 -1.08
CA VAL A 227 -3.18 4.66 -2.14
C VAL A 227 -4.31 3.68 -2.46
N ASP A 228 -5.47 4.21 -2.84
CA ASP A 228 -6.62 3.39 -3.24
C ASP A 228 -7.45 4.08 -4.33
N ILE A 229 -8.25 3.31 -5.06
CA ILE A 229 -9.08 3.76 -6.17
C ILE A 229 -10.49 3.16 -6.06
N SER A 230 -11.52 3.98 -6.29
CA SER A 230 -12.89 3.49 -6.31
C SER A 230 -13.15 2.55 -7.50
N PRO A 231 -14.11 1.62 -7.38
CA PRO A 231 -14.39 0.65 -8.43
C PRO A 231 -14.74 1.20 -9.80
N ASP A 232 -15.22 2.45 -9.84
CA ASP A 232 -15.59 3.19 -11.05
C ASP A 232 -14.46 4.12 -11.56
N GLY A 233 -13.29 4.11 -10.93
CA GLY A 233 -12.14 4.94 -11.31
C GLY A 233 -12.35 6.45 -11.09
N ARG A 234 -13.41 6.85 -10.38
CA ARG A 234 -13.80 8.27 -10.23
C ARG A 234 -13.21 8.94 -8.98
N PHE A 235 -12.80 8.14 -8.00
CA PHE A 235 -12.23 8.61 -6.74
C PHE A 235 -10.90 7.92 -6.50
N PHE A 236 -9.95 8.72 -6.07
CA PHE A 236 -8.64 8.24 -5.65
C PHE A 236 -8.42 8.67 -4.20
N SER A 237 -7.70 7.88 -3.43
CA SER A 237 -7.25 8.30 -2.11
C SER A 237 -5.78 8.09 -1.88
N VAL A 238 -5.19 8.94 -1.04
CA VAL A 238 -3.81 8.82 -0.55
C VAL A 238 -3.85 9.06 0.95
N SER A 239 -3.15 8.21 1.71
CA SER A 239 -3.15 8.22 3.17
C SER A 239 -1.76 8.46 3.74
N PHE A 240 -1.72 9.18 4.87
CA PHE A 240 -0.51 9.61 5.57
C PHE A 240 -0.65 9.35 7.07
N SER A 241 0.46 8.98 7.72
CA SER A 241 0.53 8.54 9.12
C SER A 241 1.40 9.40 10.04
N GLY A 242 2.01 10.47 9.52
CA GLY A 242 2.93 11.33 10.27
C GLY A 242 2.26 12.08 11.43
N GLU A 243 2.86 13.20 11.84
CA GLU A 243 2.37 13.99 12.98
C GLU A 243 0.91 14.48 12.79
N SER A 244 0.49 14.61 11.53
CA SER A 244 -0.87 14.94 11.13
C SER A 244 -1.46 13.84 10.23
N PRO A 245 -1.98 12.75 10.82
CA PRO A 245 -2.59 11.65 10.07
C PRO A 245 -3.77 12.15 9.27
N ARG A 246 -3.80 11.80 7.98
CA ARG A 246 -4.84 12.28 7.07
C ARG A 246 -5.02 11.35 5.88
N VAL A 247 -6.25 11.30 5.40
CA VAL A 247 -6.61 10.71 4.12
C VAL A 247 -7.07 11.83 3.19
N LEU A 248 -6.46 11.90 2.00
CA LEU A 248 -6.91 12.74 0.90
C LEU A 248 -7.81 11.91 0.01
N VAL A 249 -8.97 12.44 -0.39
CA VAL A 249 -9.87 11.81 -1.37
C VAL A 249 -10.15 12.78 -2.50
N THR A 250 -9.70 12.43 -3.70
CA THR A 250 -9.75 13.28 -4.90
C THR A 250 -10.81 12.77 -5.86
N ASN A 251 -11.74 13.63 -6.27
CA ASN A 251 -12.75 13.34 -7.29
C ASN A 251 -12.20 13.70 -8.68
N ALA A 252 -11.94 12.69 -9.50
CA ALA A 252 -11.34 12.81 -10.82
C ALA A 252 -12.10 13.77 -11.76
N ALA A 253 -13.44 13.78 -11.68
CA ALA A 253 -14.26 14.60 -12.56
C ALA A 253 -14.23 16.09 -12.19
N THR A 254 -14.12 16.40 -10.90
CA THR A 254 -14.17 17.79 -10.39
C THR A 254 -12.81 18.35 -10.00
N ARG A 255 -11.77 17.50 -9.94
CA ARG A 255 -10.43 17.79 -9.40
C ARG A 255 -10.42 18.36 -7.98
N LYS A 256 -11.51 18.16 -7.23
CA LYS A 256 -11.61 18.58 -5.84
C LYS A 256 -11.11 17.47 -4.92
N THR A 257 -10.24 17.83 -3.99
CA THR A 257 -9.71 16.96 -2.95
C THR A 257 -10.32 17.30 -1.60
N SER A 258 -10.89 16.30 -0.93
CA SER A 258 -11.34 16.39 0.47
C SER A 258 -10.27 15.81 1.38
N THR A 259 -10.09 16.39 2.57
CA THR A 259 -9.10 15.91 3.56
C THR A 259 -9.83 15.42 4.81
N PHE A 260 -9.61 14.16 5.18
CA PHE A 260 -10.14 13.56 6.40
C PHE A 260 -9.01 13.37 7.39
N ARG A 261 -9.02 14.14 8.48
CA ARG A 261 -7.95 14.12 9.50
C ARG A 261 -8.18 13.00 10.51
N GLY A 262 -7.10 12.51 11.12
CA GLY A 262 -7.11 11.49 12.16
C GLY A 262 -7.26 10.06 11.63
N PHE A 263 -7.05 9.83 10.34
CA PHE A 263 -7.05 8.51 9.69
C PHE A 263 -5.69 8.26 9.05
N CYS A 264 -5.20 7.03 9.13
CA CYS A 264 -3.84 6.66 8.74
C CYS A 264 -3.81 5.79 7.48
N ASP A 265 -4.87 5.02 7.22
CA ASP A 265 -5.00 4.15 6.06
C ASP A 265 -6.43 4.20 5.48
N VAL A 266 -6.54 3.83 4.21
CA VAL A 266 -7.82 3.59 3.52
C VAL A 266 -7.92 2.09 3.25
N LEU A 267 -9.00 1.50 3.72
CA LEU A 267 -9.31 0.07 3.58
C LEU A 267 -10.18 -0.20 2.33
N GLY A 268 -10.59 0.84 1.63
CA GLY A 268 -11.43 0.75 0.45
C GLY A 268 -12.32 1.97 0.23
N ILE A 269 -12.60 2.29 -1.03
CA ILE A 269 -13.58 3.30 -1.45
C ILE A 269 -14.67 2.60 -2.28
N SER A 270 -15.95 2.78 -1.94
CA SER A 270 -17.05 2.23 -2.75
C SER A 270 -17.28 3.02 -4.04
N ARG A 271 -18.11 2.49 -4.94
CA ARG A 271 -18.57 3.23 -6.13
C ARG A 271 -19.14 4.60 -5.75
N ASN A 272 -18.82 5.62 -6.54
CA ASN A 272 -19.17 7.02 -6.29
C ASN A 272 -18.71 7.59 -4.93
N ALA A 273 -17.80 6.89 -4.22
CA ALA A 273 -17.38 7.18 -2.86
C ALA A 273 -18.57 7.39 -1.91
N THR A 274 -19.62 6.58 -2.03
CA THR A 274 -20.78 6.63 -1.11
C THR A 274 -20.40 6.18 0.29
N VAL A 275 -19.41 5.29 0.39
CA VAL A 275 -18.86 4.70 1.60
C VAL A 275 -17.34 4.66 1.46
N ILE A 276 -16.63 5.08 2.50
CA ILE A 276 -15.17 5.03 2.57
C ILE A 276 -14.82 4.34 3.88
N ALA A 277 -14.08 3.24 3.81
CA ALA A 277 -13.57 2.56 5.00
C ALA A 277 -12.15 3.06 5.27
N ALA A 278 -11.91 3.59 6.47
CA ALA A 278 -10.62 4.14 6.87
C ALA A 278 -10.24 3.62 8.25
N GLY A 279 -8.96 3.46 8.51
CA GLY A 279 -8.46 3.07 9.83
C GLY A 279 -7.73 4.22 10.53
N ARG A 280 -7.79 4.19 11.87
CA ARG A 280 -7.12 5.16 12.75
C ARG A 280 -5.81 4.65 13.35
N GLY A 281 -5.51 3.36 13.16
CA GLY A 281 -4.27 2.75 13.65
C GLY A 281 -3.11 3.08 12.72
N CYS A 282 -2.30 4.06 13.06
CA CYS A 282 -1.10 4.39 12.31
C CYS A 282 -0.02 3.31 12.51
N ARG A 283 0.66 2.95 11.42
CA ARG A 283 1.95 2.25 11.48
C ARG A 283 3.04 3.28 11.73
N ASP A 284 4.04 2.93 12.52
CA ASP A 284 5.24 3.75 12.63
C ASP A 284 5.93 3.81 11.24
N ALA A 285 6.55 4.94 10.90
CA ALA A 285 7.16 5.17 9.58
C ALA A 285 8.22 4.10 9.20
N ALA A 286 8.84 3.46 10.19
CA ALA A 286 9.82 2.40 9.98
C ALA A 286 9.21 1.03 9.59
N GLY A 287 7.89 0.88 9.63
CA GLY A 287 7.19 -0.38 9.29
C GLY A 287 7.52 -1.58 10.19
N SER A 288 8.32 -1.39 11.23
CA SER A 288 8.86 -2.44 12.10
C SER A 288 7.94 -2.82 13.26
N SER A 289 7.04 -1.93 13.66
CA SER A 289 6.06 -2.21 14.70
C SER A 289 4.80 -2.86 14.11
N PRO A 290 4.28 -3.96 14.70
CA PRO A 290 2.98 -4.49 14.31
C PRO A 290 1.93 -3.39 14.46
N VAL A 291 1.01 -3.29 13.49
CA VAL A 291 -0.08 -2.31 13.52
C VAL A 291 -0.77 -2.41 14.87
N LYS A 292 -0.68 -1.36 15.70
CA LYS A 292 -1.44 -1.32 16.95
C LYS A 292 -2.91 -1.55 16.59
N LYS A 293 -3.60 -2.44 17.30
CA LYS A 293 -5.03 -2.70 17.12
C LYS A 293 -5.77 -1.37 17.04
N GLY A 294 -6.18 -1.01 15.83
CA GLY A 294 -6.77 0.30 15.54
C GLY A 294 -8.28 0.26 15.61
N THR A 295 -8.89 1.28 15.04
CA THR A 295 -10.34 1.35 14.84
C THR A 295 -10.61 1.49 13.35
N VAL A 296 -11.61 0.76 12.85
CA VAL A 296 -12.15 0.93 11.50
C VAL A 296 -13.32 1.90 11.60
N ALA A 297 -13.31 2.94 10.78
CA ALA A 297 -14.42 3.87 10.62
C ALA A 297 -14.98 3.80 9.21
N ILE A 298 -16.30 3.89 9.12
CA ILE A 298 -17.04 4.03 7.88
C ILE A 298 -17.43 5.50 7.74
N LEU A 299 -16.93 6.14 6.70
CA LEU A 299 -17.14 7.54 6.41
C LEU A 299 -18.07 7.68 5.20
N ASP A 300 -18.86 8.74 5.19
CA ASP A 300 -19.46 9.22 3.95
C ASP A 300 -18.44 10.03 3.13
N ARG A 301 -18.87 10.46 1.94
CA ARG A 301 -18.05 11.26 1.01
C ARG A 301 -17.57 12.61 1.57
N ARG A 302 -18.21 13.11 2.62
CA ARG A 302 -17.86 14.37 3.30
C ARG A 302 -16.93 14.12 4.49
N GLY A 303 -16.57 12.87 4.76
CA GLY A 303 -15.74 12.47 5.90
C GLY A 303 -16.50 12.32 7.21
N LYS A 304 -17.85 12.35 7.20
CA LYS A 304 -18.64 12.13 8.40
C LYS A 304 -18.66 10.64 8.75
N ILE A 305 -18.31 10.32 9.99
CA ILE A 305 -18.35 8.96 10.52
C ILE A 305 -19.81 8.50 10.64
N GLN A 306 -20.12 7.37 9.98
CA GLN A 306 -21.42 6.68 9.99
C GLN A 306 -21.41 5.47 10.92
N GLY A 307 -20.24 4.88 11.17
CA GLY A 307 -20.05 3.75 12.08
C GLY A 307 -18.57 3.52 12.35
N GLU A 308 -18.25 2.95 13.50
CA GLU A 308 -16.88 2.73 13.92
C GLU A 308 -16.80 1.50 14.84
N TRP A 309 -15.75 0.68 14.70
CA TRP A 309 -15.52 -0.49 15.56
C TRP A 309 -14.05 -0.86 15.68
N ARG A 310 -13.71 -1.62 16.72
CA ARG A 310 -12.35 -2.07 16.98
C ARG A 310 -11.88 -3.01 15.86
N ARG A 311 -10.68 -2.74 15.36
CA ARG A 311 -9.99 -3.54 14.36
C ARG A 311 -9.32 -4.74 15.02
N ASP A 312 -9.59 -5.94 14.52
CA ASP A 312 -9.04 -7.19 15.04
C ASP A 312 -7.88 -7.73 14.21
N GLY A 313 -7.84 -7.44 12.90
CA GLY A 313 -6.72 -7.81 12.03
C GLY A 313 -6.19 -6.68 11.19
N ILE A 314 -5.40 -6.99 10.16
CA ILE A 314 -4.57 -5.99 9.46
C ILE A 314 -4.94 -5.78 7.99
N ASP A 315 -5.68 -6.69 7.36
CA ASP A 315 -5.93 -6.63 5.90
C ASP A 315 -7.43 -6.64 5.59
N TYR A 316 -8.06 -5.49 5.80
CA TYR A 316 -9.46 -5.29 5.44
C TYR A 316 -9.59 -4.74 4.02
N SER A 317 -10.65 -5.15 3.31
CA SER A 317 -10.99 -4.58 1.99
C SER A 317 -12.49 -4.30 1.88
N LEU A 318 -12.85 -3.06 1.51
CA LEU A 318 -14.25 -2.65 1.28
C LEU A 318 -14.76 -3.18 -0.05
N SER A 319 -15.97 -3.75 -0.05
CA SER A 319 -16.63 -4.19 -1.27
C SER A 319 -16.97 -3.02 -2.19
N PRO A 320 -17.08 -3.25 -3.51
CA PRO A 320 -17.39 -2.19 -4.46
C PRO A 320 -18.71 -1.46 -4.17
N ASP A 321 -19.74 -2.17 -3.68
CA ASP A 321 -21.01 -1.60 -3.22
C ASP A 321 -20.95 -0.87 -1.86
N GLY A 322 -19.84 -0.98 -1.12
CA GLY A 322 -19.65 -0.39 0.21
C GLY A 322 -20.44 -1.08 1.33
N LEU A 323 -21.11 -2.20 1.08
CA LEU A 323 -21.96 -2.89 2.06
C LEU A 323 -21.19 -3.87 2.95
N ARG A 324 -20.01 -4.31 2.49
CA ARG A 324 -19.23 -5.37 3.15
C ARG A 324 -17.79 -4.94 3.30
N LEU A 325 -17.19 -5.32 4.42
CA LEU A 325 -15.75 -5.32 4.59
C LEU A 325 -15.31 -6.78 4.70
N VAL A 326 -14.22 -7.17 4.07
CA VAL A 326 -13.69 -8.54 4.17
C VAL A 326 -12.30 -8.56 4.73
N GLU A 327 -11.95 -9.65 5.40
CA GLU A 327 -10.65 -9.88 6.01
C GLU A 327 -10.27 -11.35 5.84
N VAL A 328 -9.02 -11.63 5.48
CA VAL A 328 -8.46 -12.99 5.54
C VAL A 328 -7.73 -13.13 6.87
N ARG A 329 -8.12 -14.11 7.68
CA ARG A 329 -7.51 -14.40 8.99
C ARG A 329 -6.86 -15.77 8.99
N SER A 330 -5.63 -15.86 9.46
CA SER A 330 -4.88 -17.12 9.60
C SER A 330 -4.93 -17.72 11.02
N ASP A 331 -5.27 -16.93 12.05
CA ASP A 331 -4.91 -17.24 13.44
C ASP A 331 -6.10 -17.34 14.42
N VAL A 332 -7.32 -17.61 13.95
CA VAL A 332 -8.53 -17.41 14.79
C VAL A 332 -8.89 -18.62 15.65
N ASP A 333 -8.33 -19.79 15.41
CA ASP A 333 -8.63 -20.99 16.21
C ASP A 333 -7.44 -21.96 16.32
N GLU A 334 -7.50 -22.84 17.32
CA GLU A 334 -6.53 -23.94 17.52
C GLU A 334 -6.44 -24.88 16.31
N SER A 335 -7.38 -24.76 15.36
CA SER A 335 -7.40 -25.58 14.15
C SER A 335 -6.45 -25.08 13.06
N GLY A 336 -5.90 -23.86 13.19
CA GLY A 336 -4.96 -23.27 12.24
C GLY A 336 -5.58 -23.07 10.84
N LYS A 337 -6.90 -22.91 10.78
CA LYS A 337 -7.64 -22.77 9.52
C LYS A 337 -7.75 -21.32 9.11
N GLU A 338 -7.42 -21.07 7.85
CA GLU A 338 -7.59 -19.74 7.26
C GLU A 338 -9.06 -19.47 6.94
N GLN A 339 -9.53 -18.27 7.30
CA GLN A 339 -10.93 -17.88 7.15
C GLN A 339 -11.04 -16.55 6.42
N LEU A 340 -12.00 -16.47 5.50
CA LEU A 340 -12.51 -15.20 4.99
C LEU A 340 -13.67 -14.75 5.88
N VAL A 341 -13.47 -13.66 6.62
CA VAL A 341 -14.48 -13.07 7.50
C VAL A 341 -15.11 -11.88 6.80
N ILE A 342 -16.44 -11.81 6.81
CA ILE A 342 -17.22 -10.77 6.15
C ILE A 342 -17.96 -9.97 7.22
N TYR A 343 -17.84 -8.65 7.17
CA TYR A 343 -18.45 -7.71 8.10
C TYR A 343 -19.48 -6.85 7.38
N ASN A 344 -20.55 -6.47 8.09
CA ASN A 344 -21.54 -5.51 7.62
C ASN A 344 -21.11 -4.09 7.99
N THR A 345 -20.94 -3.23 6.99
CA THR A 345 -20.55 -1.83 7.21
C THR A 345 -21.66 -0.99 7.83
N LYS A 346 -22.94 -1.32 7.56
CA LYS A 346 -24.11 -0.59 8.11
C LYS A 346 -24.34 -0.85 9.60
N THR A 347 -23.94 -2.01 10.10
CA THR A 347 -24.10 -2.38 11.51
C THR A 347 -22.76 -2.33 12.24
N ALA A 348 -21.96 -1.31 11.95
CA ALA A 348 -20.67 -1.03 12.59
C ALA A 348 -19.78 -2.28 12.75
N GLY A 349 -19.60 -3.05 11.68
CA GLY A 349 -18.63 -4.16 11.69
C GLY A 349 -19.13 -5.44 12.34
N ARG A 350 -20.45 -5.67 12.47
CA ARG A 350 -20.94 -7.00 12.86
C ARG A 350 -20.52 -8.04 11.82
N VAL A 351 -19.97 -9.17 12.28
CA VAL A 351 -19.66 -10.32 11.42
C VAL A 351 -20.95 -10.88 10.82
N LEU A 352 -21.01 -10.91 9.48
CA LEU A 352 -22.10 -11.51 8.71
C LEU A 352 -21.87 -13.01 8.52
N LYS A 353 -20.66 -13.37 8.11
CA LYS A 353 -20.32 -14.74 7.72
C LYS A 353 -18.81 -14.98 7.85
N LYS A 354 -18.45 -16.24 8.04
CA LYS A 354 -17.09 -16.75 8.00
C LYS A 354 -17.05 -17.92 7.03
N HIS A 355 -16.07 -17.93 6.13
CA HIS A 355 -15.84 -19.03 5.21
C HIS A 355 -14.45 -19.61 5.46
N GLU A 356 -14.37 -20.93 5.65
CA GLU A 356 -13.09 -21.63 5.64
C GLU A 356 -12.50 -21.59 4.23
N LEU A 357 -11.27 -21.09 4.09
CA LEU A 357 -10.60 -20.96 2.80
C LEU A 357 -9.98 -22.31 2.40
N ARG A 358 -10.70 -23.06 1.57
CA ARG A 358 -10.23 -24.34 1.01
C ARG A 358 -9.58 -24.14 -0.37
N LEU A 359 -8.59 -23.25 -0.43
CA LEU A 359 -7.95 -22.85 -1.70
C LEU A 359 -7.20 -24.01 -2.37
N LEU A 360 -6.76 -24.98 -1.57
CA LEU A 360 -6.12 -26.20 -2.00
C LEU A 360 -6.67 -27.33 -1.15
N SER A 361 -6.83 -28.52 -1.74
CA SER A 361 -7.23 -29.74 -1.02
C SER A 361 -6.22 -30.18 0.06
N GLN A 362 -5.17 -29.39 0.33
CA GLN A 362 -4.12 -29.68 1.30
C GLN A 362 -4.29 -28.79 2.55
N PRO A 363 -4.58 -29.38 3.72
CA PRO A 363 -5.11 -28.65 4.88
C PRO A 363 -4.07 -27.91 5.76
N LYS A 364 -2.76 -27.91 5.44
CA LYS A 364 -1.74 -27.45 6.42
C LYS A 364 -0.57 -26.64 5.86
N THR A 365 -0.55 -26.33 4.57
CA THR A 365 0.70 -25.87 3.91
C THR A 365 0.55 -24.60 3.10
N ALA A 366 -0.53 -23.84 3.27
CA ALA A 366 -0.67 -22.56 2.59
C ALA A 366 -1.03 -21.44 3.56
N SER A 367 -0.46 -20.25 3.32
CA SER A 367 -0.95 -19.01 3.91
C SER A 367 -1.71 -18.22 2.84
N ALA A 368 -2.81 -17.58 3.20
CA ALA A 368 -3.69 -16.82 2.33
C ALA A 368 -3.62 -15.34 2.70
N THR A 369 -3.41 -14.50 1.68
CA THR A 369 -3.44 -13.05 1.81
C THR A 369 -4.53 -12.48 0.91
N GLY A 370 -5.40 -11.64 1.49
CA GLY A 370 -6.38 -10.88 0.71
C GLY A 370 -5.67 -9.91 -0.24
N ARG A 371 -6.24 -9.70 -1.44
CA ARG A 371 -5.65 -8.81 -2.45
C ARG A 371 -6.60 -7.70 -2.89
N SER A 372 -7.74 -8.06 -3.47
CA SER A 372 -8.65 -7.09 -4.08
C SER A 372 -9.99 -7.73 -4.41
N TRP A 373 -11.01 -6.91 -4.66
CA TRP A 373 -12.27 -7.38 -5.26
C TRP A 373 -12.12 -7.54 -6.77
N ALA A 374 -12.55 -8.69 -7.31
CA ALA A 374 -12.70 -8.87 -8.75
C ALA A 374 -14.05 -8.28 -9.24
N ASN A 375 -15.08 -8.39 -8.41
CA ASN A 375 -16.42 -7.81 -8.64
C ASN A 375 -17.18 -7.69 -7.30
N GLU A 376 -18.50 -7.50 -7.33
CA GLU A 376 -19.34 -7.32 -6.14
C GLU A 376 -19.44 -8.55 -5.23
N HIS A 377 -19.08 -9.72 -5.74
CA HIS A 377 -19.30 -11.00 -5.07
C HIS A 377 -18.04 -11.83 -4.93
N GLU A 378 -16.99 -11.53 -5.69
CA GLU A 378 -15.75 -12.29 -5.66
C GLU A 378 -14.60 -11.45 -5.11
N TYR A 379 -13.99 -11.98 -4.06
CA TYR A 379 -12.77 -11.45 -3.47
C TYR A 379 -11.58 -12.30 -3.86
N VAL A 380 -10.51 -11.66 -4.34
CA VAL A 380 -9.29 -12.33 -4.76
C VAL A 380 -8.36 -12.50 -3.58
N VAL A 381 -7.93 -13.74 -3.38
CA VAL A 381 -6.97 -14.16 -2.36
C VAL A 381 -5.76 -14.77 -3.05
N ARG A 382 -4.57 -14.43 -2.58
CA ARG A 382 -3.33 -15.09 -2.98
C ARG A 382 -3.02 -16.18 -1.97
N ALA A 383 -2.79 -17.39 -2.47
CA ALA A 383 -2.27 -18.49 -1.66
C ALA A 383 -0.75 -18.57 -1.82
N ASP A 384 -0.05 -18.69 -0.71
CA ASP A 384 1.41 -18.80 -0.58
C ASP A 384 1.79 -20.13 0.05
N LYS A 385 2.97 -20.66 -0.27
CA LYS A 385 3.47 -21.90 0.33
C LYS A 385 3.89 -21.67 1.78
N ALA A 386 3.57 -22.63 2.65
CA ALA A 386 4.10 -22.69 4.01
C ALA A 386 5.63 -22.73 3.96
N GLY A 387 6.28 -22.00 4.87
CA GLY A 387 7.73 -21.85 4.89
C GLY A 387 8.29 -20.78 3.95
N GLY A 388 7.43 -19.98 3.30
CA GLY A 388 7.83 -18.63 2.86
C GLY A 388 8.57 -18.51 1.54
N ARG A 389 8.53 -19.51 0.64
CA ARG A 389 9.03 -19.33 -0.75
C ARG A 389 8.08 -19.88 -1.81
N GLY A 390 7.35 -18.97 -2.43
CA GLY A 390 6.55 -19.18 -3.64
C GLY A 390 5.04 -19.07 -3.40
N SER A 391 4.34 -18.64 -4.44
CA SER A 391 2.87 -18.62 -4.45
C SER A 391 2.31 -19.87 -5.12
N LEU A 392 1.17 -20.33 -4.60
CA LEU A 392 0.37 -21.42 -5.14
C LEU A 392 -0.63 -20.89 -6.20
N GLY A 393 -0.79 -19.58 -6.25
CA GLY A 393 -1.57 -18.85 -7.23
C GLY A 393 -2.58 -17.90 -6.57
N TYR A 394 -3.48 -17.40 -7.40
CA TYR A 394 -4.56 -16.52 -7.00
C TYR A 394 -5.90 -17.24 -7.16
N TYR A 395 -6.83 -16.91 -6.28
CA TYR A 395 -8.14 -17.54 -6.20
C TYR A 395 -9.20 -16.46 -6.06
N ALA A 396 -10.24 -16.51 -6.90
CA ALA A 396 -11.46 -15.76 -6.67
C ALA A 396 -12.35 -16.56 -5.72
N VAL A 397 -12.79 -15.94 -4.64
CA VAL A 397 -13.68 -16.54 -3.63
C VAL A 397 -15.01 -15.82 -3.66
N ASP A 398 -16.09 -16.51 -4.00
CA ASP A 398 -17.44 -15.96 -3.90
C ASP A 398 -17.79 -15.77 -2.41
N VAL A 399 -17.95 -14.52 -1.99
CA VAL A 399 -18.14 -14.14 -0.58
C VAL A 399 -19.51 -14.57 -0.04
N ARG A 400 -20.45 -15.00 -0.87
CA ARG A 400 -21.76 -15.47 -0.42
C ARG A 400 -21.72 -16.95 -0.07
N SER A 401 -21.06 -17.75 -0.91
CA SER A 401 -21.00 -19.21 -0.82
C SER A 401 -19.73 -19.73 -0.15
N GLY A 402 -18.61 -19.00 -0.25
CA GLY A 402 -17.28 -19.46 0.13
C GLY A 402 -16.62 -20.34 -0.94
N ALA A 403 -17.29 -20.57 -2.08
CA ALA A 403 -16.73 -21.30 -3.20
C ALA A 403 -15.53 -20.53 -3.77
N SER A 404 -14.45 -21.26 -4.09
CA SER A 404 -13.23 -20.66 -4.61
C SER A 404 -12.81 -21.28 -5.93
N GLN A 405 -12.35 -20.47 -6.87
CA GLN A 405 -11.81 -20.91 -8.15
C GLN A 405 -10.42 -20.31 -8.41
N ARG A 406 -9.54 -21.10 -9.02
CA ARG A 406 -8.18 -20.67 -9.32
C ARG A 406 -8.14 -19.77 -10.56
N LEU A 407 -7.51 -18.61 -10.44
CA LEU A 407 -7.29 -17.65 -11.53
C LEU A 407 -6.02 -18.03 -12.30
N ARG A 408 -6.18 -18.76 -13.41
CA ARG A 408 -5.07 -19.39 -14.16
C ARG A 408 -4.21 -18.42 -14.97
N ASP A 409 -4.73 -17.23 -15.24
CA ASP A 409 -4.08 -16.21 -16.06
C ASP A 409 -3.15 -15.29 -15.26
N LEU A 410 -3.18 -15.41 -13.92
CA LEU A 410 -2.31 -14.64 -13.04
C LEU A 410 -0.98 -15.37 -12.79
N PRO A 411 0.15 -14.65 -12.73
CA PRO A 411 1.46 -15.27 -12.56
C PRO A 411 1.58 -15.93 -11.18
N LEU A 412 2.21 -17.11 -11.12
CA LEU A 412 2.53 -17.79 -9.85
C LEU A 412 3.64 -17.09 -9.06
N ARG A 413 4.36 -16.18 -9.71
CA ARG A 413 5.35 -15.29 -9.10
C ARG A 413 5.04 -13.88 -9.60
N GLY A 414 4.10 -13.22 -8.94
CA GLY A 414 4.12 -11.76 -8.97
C GLY A 414 5.41 -11.32 -8.27
N GLY A 415 6.06 -10.26 -8.75
CA GLY A 415 7.09 -9.59 -7.95
C GLY A 415 6.51 -9.16 -6.59
N GLU A 416 7.36 -8.58 -5.73
CA GLU A 416 6.92 -8.13 -4.41
C GLU A 416 5.69 -7.19 -4.45
N GLN A 417 5.55 -6.43 -5.53
CA GLN A 417 4.44 -5.51 -5.74
C GLN A 417 3.56 -5.95 -6.90
N PHE A 418 2.26 -6.05 -6.63
CA PHE A 418 1.26 -6.56 -7.56
C PHE A 418 -0.09 -5.89 -7.32
N SER A 419 -0.72 -5.43 -8.40
CA SER A 419 -2.05 -4.82 -8.38
C SER A 419 -2.96 -5.55 -9.35
N LEU A 420 -4.21 -5.77 -8.96
CA LEU A 420 -5.22 -6.40 -9.80
C LEU A 420 -6.18 -5.36 -10.37
N GLY A 421 -6.56 -5.54 -11.63
CA GLY A 421 -7.62 -4.79 -12.31
C GLY A 421 -8.72 -5.76 -12.77
N LYS A 422 -9.05 -5.74 -14.06
CA LYS A 422 -10.08 -6.61 -14.63
C LYS A 422 -9.58 -8.03 -14.83
N VAL A 423 -9.69 -8.86 -13.80
CA VAL A 423 -9.38 -10.28 -13.89
C VAL A 423 -10.62 -11.03 -14.39
N GLY A 424 -10.47 -11.75 -15.49
CA GLY A 424 -11.53 -12.64 -15.97
C GLY A 424 -11.65 -13.87 -15.07
N THR A 425 -12.85 -14.13 -14.59
CA THR A 425 -13.24 -15.44 -14.06
C THR A 425 -13.86 -16.22 -15.19
N GLU A 426 -13.15 -17.23 -15.71
CA GLU A 426 -13.73 -18.17 -16.68
C GLU A 426 -14.82 -18.95 -15.95
N SER A 427 -16.09 -18.55 -16.14
CA SER A 427 -17.27 -19.26 -15.66
C SER A 427 -17.64 -20.41 -16.57
#